data_AF-A0A3D2RZ25-F1
#
_entry.id   AF-A0A3D2RZ25-F1
#
_cell.length_a   1.000
_cell.length_b   1.000
_cell.length_c   1.000
_cell.angle_alpha   90.00
_cell.angle_beta   90.00
_cell.angle_gamma   90.00
#
_symmetry.space_group_name_H-M   'P 1'
#
loop_
_entity.id
_entity.type
_entity.pdbx_description
1 polymer ?
#
loop_
_entity_poly.entity_id
_entity_poly.type
_entity_poly.pdbx_seq_one_letter_code
_entity_poly.pdbx_strand_id
1 'polypeptide(L)'
;MLNGTAWINVEDDESLDLDKTNFTIALWVNFREKSYAAFISKDEGLGEKNKWFLSYKPSSKNNHIGFHINQPDKEGIWINTPWDGKTFQWHQIVLVKKEYNYIFYVDGQEIDNVSIRPLPLHEIKRFGPSIINGEVLNYCLYRISPSE
;
A
#
# COMPACT_ATOMS: atom_id res chain seq x y z
N MET A 1 -11.90 -8.73 -17.34
CA MET A 1 -10.49 -8.28 -17.28
C MET A 1 -10.49 -6.77 -17.31
N LEU A 2 -9.83 -6.11 -16.35
CA LEU A 2 -9.63 -4.66 -16.36
C LEU A 2 -8.34 -4.37 -17.13
N ASN A 3 -8.39 -3.72 -18.29
CA ASN A 3 -7.22 -3.52 -19.15
C ASN A 3 -6.65 -2.10 -19.00
N GLY A 4 -5.35 -1.96 -18.72
CA GLY A 4 -4.48 -0.76 -18.83
C GLY A 4 -4.87 0.49 -18.02
N THR A 5 -6.10 0.96 -18.21
CA THR A 5 -6.68 2.18 -17.64
C THR A 5 -8.00 1.92 -16.93
N ALA A 6 -8.45 0.67 -16.82
CA ALA A 6 -9.69 0.33 -16.15
C ALA A 6 -9.43 0.08 -14.65
N TRP A 7 -10.16 0.78 -13.80
CA TRP A 7 -10.25 0.49 -12.38
C TRP A 7 -11.70 0.13 -12.01
N ILE A 8 -11.85 -0.66 -10.95
CA ILE A 8 -13.13 -0.76 -10.27
C ILE A 8 -13.13 0.33 -9.21
N ASN A 9 -14.07 1.25 -9.33
CA ASN A 9 -14.30 2.25 -8.32
C ASN A 9 -15.35 1.75 -7.34
N VAL A 10 -15.15 2.04 -6.06
CA VAL A 10 -16.21 2.02 -5.05
C VAL A 10 -16.45 3.45 -4.63
N GLU A 11 -17.68 3.74 -4.19
CA GLU A 11 -18.01 5.05 -3.66
C GLU A 11 -17.06 5.40 -2.51
N ASP A 12 -16.69 6.67 -2.45
CA ASP A 12 -15.83 7.15 -1.39
C ASP A 12 -16.52 7.04 -0.03
N ASP A 13 -15.74 6.74 1.00
CA ASP A 13 -16.21 6.59 2.37
C ASP A 13 -15.11 7.08 3.32
N GLU A 14 -15.45 8.01 4.20
CA GLU A 14 -14.51 8.58 5.20
C GLU A 14 -13.99 7.51 6.17
N SER A 15 -14.65 6.36 6.34
CA SER A 15 -14.12 5.24 7.11
C SER A 15 -12.87 4.60 6.50
N LEU A 16 -12.54 4.95 5.25
CA LEU A 16 -11.31 4.55 4.56
C LEU A 16 -10.17 5.58 4.73
N ASP A 17 -10.34 6.57 5.59
CA ASP A 17 -9.28 7.46 6.07
C ASP A 17 -8.44 6.74 7.14
N LEU A 18 -7.40 6.04 6.68
CA LEU A 18 -6.63 5.09 7.48
C LEU A 18 -5.55 5.73 8.39
N ASP A 19 -5.43 7.06 8.41
CA ASP A 19 -4.32 7.78 9.06
C ASP A 19 -4.39 7.78 10.59
N LYS A 20 -5.58 7.50 11.17
CA LYS A 20 -5.84 7.65 12.62
C LYS A 20 -6.13 6.34 13.36
N THR A 21 -6.31 5.23 12.67
CA THR A 21 -6.85 4.00 13.28
C THR A 21 -5.95 2.78 13.05
N ASN A 22 -6.31 1.69 13.70
CA ASN A 22 -5.82 0.36 13.36
C ASN A 22 -6.67 -0.16 12.19
N PHE A 23 -6.03 -0.85 11.26
CA PHE A 23 -6.72 -1.38 10.10
C PHE A 23 -6.07 -2.66 9.61
N THR A 24 -6.81 -3.41 8.81
CA THR A 24 -6.26 -4.50 7.99
C THR A 24 -6.69 -4.30 6.55
N ILE A 25 -5.73 -4.40 5.63
CA ILE A 25 -5.97 -4.56 4.19
C ILE A 25 -5.60 -6.00 3.84
N ALA A 26 -6.57 -6.79 3.38
CA ALA A 26 -6.31 -8.16 2.91
C ALA A 26 -6.78 -8.31 1.46
N LEU A 27 -5.93 -8.82 0.58
CA LEU A 27 -6.22 -9.03 -0.83
C LEU A 27 -5.49 -10.24 -1.43
N TRP A 28 -6.00 -10.71 -2.57
CA TRP A 28 -5.28 -11.64 -3.44
C TRP A 28 -4.80 -10.90 -4.69
N VAL A 29 -3.57 -11.19 -5.16
CA VAL A 29 -2.97 -10.58 -6.36
C VAL A 29 -2.38 -11.64 -7.30
N ASN A 30 -2.43 -11.42 -8.61
CA ASN A 30 -1.85 -12.33 -9.63
C ASN A 30 -1.30 -11.58 -10.86
N PHE A 31 -0.14 -10.97 -10.77
CA PHE A 31 0.37 -10.10 -11.85
C PHE A 31 1.10 -10.87 -12.93
N ARG A 32 0.94 -10.40 -14.18
CA ARG A 32 1.66 -10.93 -15.35
C ARG A 32 3.09 -10.38 -15.42
N GLU A 33 3.27 -9.16 -14.97
CA GLU A 33 4.50 -8.39 -15.11
C GLU A 33 4.90 -7.74 -13.78
N LYS A 34 6.21 -7.57 -13.60
CA LYS A 34 6.81 -6.94 -12.41
C LYS A 34 6.99 -5.43 -12.61
N SER A 35 5.92 -4.75 -13.01
CA SER A 35 5.86 -3.30 -13.20
C SER A 35 5.29 -2.59 -11.97
N TYR A 36 5.62 -1.31 -11.80
CA TYR A 36 5.04 -0.52 -10.71
C TYR A 36 3.52 -0.47 -10.84
N ALA A 37 2.82 -0.88 -9.79
CA ALA A 37 1.39 -1.19 -9.87
C ALA A 37 0.70 -1.01 -8.52
N ALA A 38 -0.25 -0.09 -8.40
CA ALA A 38 -1.16 -0.08 -7.26
C ALA A 38 -2.10 -1.30 -7.33
N PHE A 39 -2.17 -2.08 -6.26
CA PHE A 39 -3.15 -3.16 -6.12
C PHE A 39 -4.51 -2.63 -5.67
N ILE A 40 -4.47 -1.64 -4.77
CA ILE A 40 -5.61 -0.95 -4.20
C ILE A 40 -5.17 0.42 -3.71
N SER A 41 -6.06 1.40 -3.82
CA SER A 41 -5.82 2.77 -3.38
C SER A 41 -7.11 3.46 -2.98
N LYS A 42 -7.01 4.36 -2.01
CA LYS A 42 -7.90 5.52 -1.92
C LYS A 42 -7.16 6.67 -2.59
N ASP A 43 -7.68 7.16 -3.71
CA ASP A 43 -7.07 8.27 -4.45
C ASP A 43 -7.92 9.54 -4.26
N GLU A 44 -7.26 10.60 -3.81
CA GLU A 44 -7.85 11.92 -3.59
C GLU A 44 -7.27 12.97 -4.57
N GLY A 45 -6.48 12.51 -5.55
CA GLY A 45 -5.70 13.36 -6.45
C GLY A 45 -4.35 13.77 -5.86
N LEU A 46 -3.80 14.89 -6.34
CA LEU A 46 -2.43 15.30 -6.03
C LEU A 46 -2.27 15.89 -4.62
N GLY A 47 -1.03 15.91 -4.12
CA GLY A 47 -0.65 16.54 -2.84
C GLY A 47 -0.83 15.66 -1.60
N GLU A 48 -0.84 16.30 -0.43
CA GLU A 48 -0.85 15.67 0.91
C GLU A 48 -2.26 15.37 1.44
N LYS A 49 -3.24 15.18 0.55
CA LYS A 49 -4.60 14.78 0.95
C LYS A 49 -4.59 13.40 1.63
N ASN A 50 -5.64 13.09 2.39
CA ASN A 50 -5.79 11.79 3.06
C ASN A 50 -5.99 10.66 2.04
N LYS A 51 -4.88 10.13 1.53
CA LYS A 51 -4.85 9.11 0.48
C LYS A 51 -3.82 8.06 0.82
N TRP A 52 -4.02 6.87 0.30
CA TRP A 52 -3.11 5.76 0.51
C TRP A 52 -3.19 4.79 -0.64
N PHE A 53 -2.13 4.01 -0.80
CA PHE A 53 -2.13 2.90 -1.75
C PHE A 53 -1.17 1.80 -1.29
N LEU A 54 -1.54 0.57 -1.65
CA LEU A 54 -0.69 -0.60 -1.55
C LEU A 54 -0.31 -1.04 -2.95
N SER A 55 0.98 -1.20 -3.22
CA SER A 55 1.51 -1.43 -4.56
C SER A 55 2.58 -2.50 -4.62
N TYR A 56 2.75 -3.06 -5.81
CA TYR A 56 4.04 -3.62 -6.21
C TYR A 56 4.96 -2.48 -6.62
N LYS A 57 6.15 -2.43 -6.04
CA LYS A 57 7.15 -1.39 -6.28
C LYS A 57 8.47 -2.03 -6.69
N PRO A 58 8.75 -2.12 -8.01
CA PRO A 58 10.03 -2.62 -8.47
C PRO A 58 11.14 -1.61 -8.15
N SER A 59 12.34 -2.11 -7.90
CA SER A 59 13.53 -1.29 -7.71
C SER A 59 14.76 -2.01 -8.26
N SER A 60 15.81 -1.26 -8.59
CA SER A 60 17.02 -1.79 -9.20
C SER A 60 17.80 -2.77 -8.30
N LYS A 61 17.51 -2.79 -6.99
CA LYS A 61 18.13 -3.71 -6.03
C LYS A 61 17.22 -4.86 -5.66
N ASN A 62 16.06 -4.52 -5.08
CA ASN A 62 15.07 -5.47 -4.61
C ASN A 62 13.68 -4.96 -4.99
N ASN A 63 12.75 -5.86 -5.26
CA ASN A 63 11.34 -5.56 -5.44
C ASN A 63 10.64 -5.56 -4.08
N HIS A 64 9.58 -4.77 -3.97
CA HIS A 64 8.89 -4.56 -2.70
C HIS A 64 7.38 -4.60 -2.88
N ILE A 65 6.68 -4.97 -1.81
CA ILE A 65 5.35 -4.43 -1.56
C ILE A 65 5.55 -3.07 -0.90
N GLY A 66 5.02 -2.02 -1.52
CA GLY A 66 5.05 -0.65 -1.03
C GLY A 66 3.70 -0.27 -0.46
N PHE A 67 3.67 0.24 0.77
CA PHE A 67 2.52 0.95 1.31
C PHE A 67 2.89 2.41 1.48
N HIS A 68 2.08 3.29 0.90
CA HIS A 68 2.17 4.72 1.10
C HIS A 68 0.88 5.22 1.72
N ILE A 69 1.00 6.01 2.78
CA ILE A 69 -0.13 6.70 3.40
C ILE A 69 0.24 8.15 3.66
N ASN A 70 -0.59 9.05 3.17
CA ASN A 70 -0.52 10.45 3.53
C ASN A 70 -1.17 10.66 4.89
N GLN A 71 -0.62 11.60 5.63
CA GLN A 71 -1.18 12.06 6.89
C GLN A 71 -1.49 13.55 6.70
N PRO A 72 -2.74 14.00 6.89
CA PRO A 72 -3.05 15.42 6.85
C PRO A 72 -2.08 16.21 7.75
N ASP A 73 -1.53 17.29 7.20
CA ASP A 73 -0.59 18.20 7.87
C ASP A 73 0.77 17.58 8.26
N LYS A 74 1.13 16.40 7.75
CA LYS A 74 2.41 15.71 7.98
C LYS A 74 2.98 15.13 6.68
N GLU A 75 4.25 14.74 6.71
CA GLU A 75 4.87 14.02 5.59
C GLU A 75 4.26 12.62 5.47
N GLY A 76 3.96 12.19 4.24
CA GLY A 76 3.51 10.83 3.97
C GLY A 76 4.54 9.78 4.37
N ILE A 77 4.05 8.62 4.81
CA ILE A 77 4.89 7.52 5.25
C ILE A 77 4.99 6.49 4.14
N TRP A 78 6.22 6.07 3.84
CA TRP A 78 6.51 4.91 3.00
C TRP A 78 6.98 3.74 3.86
N ILE A 79 6.26 2.61 3.76
CA ILE A 79 6.74 1.32 4.26
C ILE A 79 6.98 0.41 3.06
N ASN A 80 8.20 -0.12 2.93
CA ASN A 80 8.56 -1.01 1.83
C ASN A 80 9.06 -2.34 2.40
N THR A 81 8.32 -3.42 2.17
CA THR A 81 8.73 -4.77 2.57
C THR A 81 9.30 -5.53 1.36
N PRO A 82 10.47 -6.20 1.48
CA PRO A 82 11.05 -6.97 0.37
C PRO A 82 10.12 -8.10 -0.07
N TRP A 83 9.75 -8.11 -1.34
CA TRP A 83 8.96 -9.17 -1.93
C TRP A 83 9.10 -9.15 -3.45
N ASP A 84 9.52 -10.27 -4.01
CA ASP A 84 9.73 -10.40 -5.45
C ASP A 84 8.49 -10.95 -6.17
N GLY A 85 7.68 -11.77 -5.49
CA GLY A 85 6.47 -12.41 -6.00
C GLY A 85 6.65 -13.23 -7.28
N LYS A 86 5.80 -14.25 -7.49
CA LYS A 86 5.79 -15.01 -8.74
C LYS A 86 4.70 -14.47 -9.65
N THR A 87 5.05 -14.24 -10.92
CA THR A 87 4.05 -13.86 -11.92
C THR A 87 3.16 -15.06 -12.26
N PHE A 88 1.94 -14.78 -12.73
CA PHE A 88 0.93 -15.80 -13.07
C PHE A 88 0.53 -16.72 -11.90
N GLN A 89 0.87 -16.34 -10.67
CA GLN A 89 0.53 -17.07 -9.46
C GLN A 89 -0.28 -16.16 -8.54
N TRP A 90 -1.27 -16.77 -7.89
CA TRP A 90 -2.01 -16.12 -6.82
C TRP A 90 -1.20 -16.04 -5.55
N HIS A 91 -1.12 -14.84 -5.00
CA HIS A 91 -0.56 -14.58 -3.69
C HIS A 91 -1.56 -13.84 -2.81
N GLN A 92 -1.72 -14.27 -1.57
CA GLN A 92 -2.43 -13.50 -0.56
C GLN A 92 -1.48 -12.47 0.03
N ILE A 93 -1.86 -11.20 0.03
CA ILE A 93 -1.15 -10.13 0.73
C ILE A 93 -2.06 -9.59 1.83
N VAL A 94 -1.53 -9.51 3.04
CA VAL A 94 -2.23 -8.89 4.17
C VAL A 94 -1.31 -7.86 4.81
N LEU A 95 -1.80 -6.62 4.94
CA LEU A 95 -1.18 -5.56 5.73
C LEU A 95 -2.05 -5.32 6.97
N VAL A 96 -1.48 -5.51 8.15
CA VAL A 96 -2.12 -5.19 9.43
C VAL A 96 -1.41 -3.99 10.05
N LYS A 97 -2.17 -2.94 10.37
CA LYS A 97 -1.70 -1.84 11.22
C LYS A 97 -2.23 -2.04 12.64
N LYS A 98 -1.31 -2.15 13.60
CA LYS A 98 -1.60 -2.17 15.04
C LYS A 98 -0.72 -1.17 15.77
N GLU A 99 -1.34 -0.11 16.26
CA GLU A 99 -0.68 1.07 16.84
C GLU A 99 0.35 1.65 15.86
N TYR A 100 1.63 1.54 16.17
CA TYR A 100 2.75 2.00 15.35
C TYR A 100 3.33 0.92 14.44
N ASN A 101 2.84 -0.32 14.51
CA ASN A 101 3.37 -1.44 13.76
C ASN A 101 2.57 -1.67 12.49
N TYR A 102 3.30 -1.89 11.39
CA TYR A 102 2.80 -2.34 10.10
C TYR A 102 3.36 -3.73 9.84
N ILE A 103 2.49 -4.73 9.85
CA ILE A 103 2.84 -6.14 9.74
C ILE A 103 2.37 -6.64 8.37
N PHE A 104 3.30 -7.18 7.59
CA PHE A 104 3.03 -7.72 6.27
C PHE A 104 3.04 -9.24 6.30
N TYR A 105 2.00 -9.84 5.72
CA TYR A 105 1.92 -11.26 5.48
C TYR A 105 1.81 -11.55 4.00
N VAL A 106 2.51 -12.57 3.53
CA VAL A 106 2.34 -13.16 2.20
C VAL A 106 2.05 -14.64 2.35
N ASP A 107 0.98 -15.11 1.71
CA ASP A 107 0.55 -16.51 1.73
C ASP A 107 0.46 -17.10 3.16
N GLY A 108 -0.02 -16.28 4.09
CA GLY A 108 -0.18 -16.62 5.51
C GLY A 108 1.09 -16.52 6.36
N GLN A 109 2.26 -16.21 5.78
CA GLN A 109 3.51 -16.05 6.50
C GLN A 109 3.81 -14.57 6.74
N GLU A 110 4.15 -14.19 7.98
CA GLU A 110 4.70 -12.87 8.29
C GLU A 110 6.06 -12.72 7.59
N ILE A 111 6.20 -11.70 6.75
CA ILE A 111 7.44 -11.40 6.02
C ILE A 111 8.15 -10.17 6.56
N ASP A 112 7.44 -9.29 7.28
CA ASP A 112 7.99 -8.08 7.85
C ASP A 112 7.07 -7.47 8.92
N ASN A 113 7.67 -6.74 9.85
CA ASN A 113 6.99 -6.06 10.94
C ASN A 113 7.75 -4.77 11.28
N VAL A 114 7.22 -3.65 10.78
CA VAL A 114 7.89 -2.35 10.83
C VAL A 114 7.17 -1.44 11.82
N SER A 115 7.88 -0.99 12.85
CA SER A 115 7.38 0.02 13.79
C SER A 115 7.72 1.44 13.31
N ILE A 116 6.73 2.18 12.82
CA ILE A 116 6.85 3.61 12.52
C ILE A 116 6.30 4.42 13.69
N ARG A 117 7.18 4.83 14.60
CA ARG A 117 6.82 5.74 15.69
C ARG A 117 6.89 7.18 15.18
N PRO A 118 6.00 8.07 15.66
CA PRO A 118 6.21 9.50 15.45
C PRO A 118 7.59 9.84 16.01
N LEU A 119 8.42 10.48 15.17
CA LEU A 119 9.69 11.04 15.63
C LEU A 119 9.37 12.00 16.79
N PRO A 120 10.13 11.98 17.90
CA PRO A 120 10.12 13.12 18.79
C PRO A 120 10.43 14.37 17.94
N LEU A 121 9.84 15.51 18.30
CA LEU A 121 9.73 16.77 17.53
C LEU A 121 10.98 17.35 16.84
N HIS A 122 12.14 16.68 16.81
CA HIS A 122 13.44 17.21 16.39
C HIS A 122 14.14 16.51 15.21
N GLU A 123 13.56 15.54 14.52
CA GLU A 123 14.18 15.02 13.30
C GLU A 123 13.21 15.07 12.11
N ILE A 124 13.53 15.92 11.13
CA ILE A 124 12.90 15.90 9.80
C ILE A 124 13.98 15.43 8.81
N LYS A 125 13.75 14.31 8.12
CA LYS A 125 14.51 13.93 6.92
C LYS A 125 13.54 13.82 5.75
N ARG A 126 13.52 14.87 4.94
CA ARG A 126 12.76 14.95 3.67
C ARG A 126 13.29 13.94 2.65
N PHE A 127 12.40 13.24 1.95
CA PHE A 127 12.71 12.62 0.67
C PHE A 127 11.79 13.14 -0.44
N GLY A 128 12.38 13.47 -1.60
CA GLY A 128 11.71 14.12 -2.72
C GLY A 128 10.82 13.19 -3.56
N PRO A 129 9.95 13.77 -4.42
CA PRO A 129 8.90 13.03 -5.12
C PRO A 129 9.45 12.25 -6.33
N SER A 130 8.77 11.16 -6.69
CA SER A 130 8.94 10.47 -7.97
C SER A 130 7.57 10.15 -8.56
N ILE A 131 7.31 10.62 -9.78
CA ILE A 131 6.10 10.37 -10.58
C ILE A 131 6.36 9.13 -11.44
N ILE A 132 5.48 8.13 -11.43
CA ILE A 132 5.57 6.99 -12.36
C ILE A 132 4.16 6.53 -12.78
N ASN A 133 3.93 6.51 -14.10
CA ASN A 133 2.80 5.85 -14.76
C ASN A 133 3.01 4.33 -14.77
N GLY A 134 1.98 3.53 -14.52
CA GLY A 134 2.05 2.07 -14.64
C GLY A 134 0.67 1.44 -14.79
N GLU A 135 0.56 0.48 -15.72
CA GLU A 135 -0.63 -0.33 -15.98
C GLU A 135 -0.70 -1.53 -15.02
N VAL A 136 -1.91 -1.90 -14.60
CA VAL A 136 -2.16 -3.07 -13.74
C VAL A 136 -3.38 -3.84 -14.25
N LEU A 137 -3.22 -5.15 -14.42
CA LEU A 137 -4.28 -6.06 -14.87
C LEU A 137 -4.47 -7.11 -13.77
N ASN A 138 -5.28 -6.83 -12.75
CA ASN A 138 -5.63 -7.83 -11.74
C ASN A 138 -6.92 -7.61 -10.96
N TYR A 139 -7.46 -8.72 -10.48
CA TYR A 139 -8.67 -8.81 -9.70
C TYR A 139 -8.32 -9.00 -8.23
N CYS A 140 -8.85 -8.09 -7.42
CA CYS A 140 -8.60 -7.98 -6.00
C CYS A 140 -9.94 -8.25 -5.31
N LEU A 141 -10.03 -9.32 -4.52
CA LEU A 141 -11.07 -9.42 -3.50
C LEU A 141 -10.46 -8.83 -2.23
N TYR A 142 -10.98 -7.69 -1.80
CA TYR A 142 -10.44 -6.99 -0.64
C TYR A 142 -11.42 -6.99 0.52
N ARG A 143 -10.86 -7.06 1.73
CA ARG A 143 -11.54 -6.67 2.96
C ARG A 143 -10.67 -5.61 3.64
N ILE A 144 -11.25 -4.44 3.84
CA ILE A 144 -10.73 -3.44 4.76
C ILE A 144 -11.59 -3.52 6.00
N SER A 145 -10.98 -3.63 7.17
CA SER A 145 -11.72 -3.64 8.43
C SER A 145 -11.03 -2.68 9.39
N PRO A 146 -11.72 -1.61 9.80
CA PRO A 146 -11.38 -0.91 11.03
C PRO A 146 -11.44 -1.94 12.16
N SER A 147 -10.38 -2.06 12.95
CA SER A 147 -10.47 -2.81 14.21
C SER A 147 -10.84 -1.83 15.31
N GLU A 148 -11.89 -2.16 16.08
CA GLU A 148 -12.27 -1.46 17.31
C GLU A 148 -11.09 -1.26 18.27
#